data_AF-A0A9N9HDQ5-F1
#
_entry.id   AF-A0A9N9HDQ5-F1
#
_cell.length_a   1.000
_cell.length_b   1.000
_cell.length_c   1.000
_cell.angle_alpha   90.00
_cell.angle_beta   90.00
_cell.angle_gamma   90.00
#
_symmetry.space_group_name_H-M   'P 1'
#
loop_
_entity.id
_entity.type
_entity.pdbx_description
1 polymer ?
#
loop_
_entity_poly.entity_id
_entity_poly.type
_entity_poly.pdbx_seq_one_letter_code
_entity_poly.pdbx_strand_id
1 'polypeptide(L)'
;DKKQYIDRVPPEELYEKGDLYTKHSVDLSIIGKKMGLDELPYWTPTNTKEVEIANQEGHKLKPKSIIETVTGRTLQALVGAIYHDQGDFAAREFVDKYILTTPITSSKK
;
A
#
# COMPACT_ATOMS: atom_id res chain seq x y z
N ASP A 1 32.94 -11.36 -22.76
CA ASP A 1 31.75 -11.42 -21.88
C ASP A 1 31.93 -10.63 -20.60
N LYS A 2 31.45 -9.37 -20.57
CA LYS A 2 31.40 -8.58 -19.34
C LYS A 2 30.13 -8.95 -18.58
N LYS A 3 30.22 -9.91 -17.66
CA LYS A 3 29.18 -10.12 -16.64
C LYS A 3 29.13 -8.84 -15.80
N GLN A 4 28.12 -8.00 -16.02
CA GLN A 4 27.73 -6.98 -15.07
C GLN A 4 27.32 -7.72 -13.79
N TYR A 5 28.23 -7.75 -12.81
CA TYR A 5 27.83 -8.03 -11.44
C TYR A 5 26.93 -6.86 -11.04
N ILE A 6 25.63 -7.13 -10.94
CA ILE A 6 24.73 -6.26 -10.21
C ILE A 6 25.32 -6.23 -8.81
N ASP A 7 25.74 -5.07 -8.32
CA ASP A 7 26.22 -4.91 -6.95
C ASP A 7 25.16 -5.50 -6.03
N ARG A 8 25.49 -6.65 -5.41
CA ARG A 8 24.55 -7.37 -4.57
C ARG A 8 24.37 -6.53 -3.31
N VAL A 9 23.21 -5.90 -3.20
CA VAL A 9 22.76 -5.25 -1.96
C VAL A 9 22.85 -6.29 -0.83
N PRO A 10 23.45 -5.95 0.32
CA PRO A 10 23.56 -6.87 1.45
C PRO A 10 22.19 -7.47 1.82
N PRO A 11 22.12 -8.78 2.13
CA PRO A 11 20.86 -9.43 2.51
C PRO A 11 20.13 -8.73 3.66
N GLU A 12 20.86 -8.11 4.58
CA GLU A 12 20.32 -7.37 5.72
C GLU A 12 19.61 -6.09 5.27
N GLU A 13 20.21 -5.32 4.35
CA GLU A 13 19.57 -4.14 3.76
C GLU A 13 18.36 -4.52 2.88
N LEU A 14 18.42 -5.67 2.20
CA LEU A 14 17.28 -6.21 1.46
C LEU A 14 16.15 -6.65 2.39
N TYR A 15 16.47 -7.20 3.56
CA TYR A 15 15.48 -7.60 4.56
C TYR A 15 14.78 -6.39 5.17
N GLU A 16 15.53 -5.34 5.55
CA GLU A 16 14.94 -4.12 6.11
C GLU A 16 14.08 -3.37 5.09
N LYS A 17 14.53 -3.25 3.83
CA LYS A 17 13.71 -2.67 2.75
C LYS A 17 12.52 -3.57 2.45
N GLY A 18 12.71 -4.88 2.39
CA GLY A 18 11.64 -5.84 2.20
C GLY A 18 10.55 -5.68 3.24
N ASP A 19 10.89 -5.65 4.53
CA ASP A 19 9.91 -5.49 5.61
C ASP A 19 9.20 -4.13 5.54
N LEU A 20 9.95 -3.04 5.31
CA LEU A 20 9.41 -1.68 5.18
C LEU A 20 8.36 -1.57 4.07
N TYR A 21 8.62 -2.18 2.91
CA TYR A 21 7.75 -2.06 1.73
C TYR A 21 6.74 -3.20 1.58
N THR A 22 6.79 -4.27 2.38
CA THR A 22 5.90 -5.43 2.19
C THR A 22 5.08 -5.84 3.41
N LYS A 23 5.58 -5.65 4.64
CA LYS A 23 4.88 -6.08 5.86
C LYS A 23 4.14 -4.96 6.57
N HIS A 24 4.60 -3.72 6.43
CA HIS A 24 3.98 -2.57 7.06
C HIS A 24 2.88 -1.97 6.17
N SER A 25 1.65 -2.47 6.33
CA SER A 25 0.48 -1.92 5.63
C SER A 25 0.29 -0.41 5.86
N VAL A 26 0.71 0.13 7.00
CA VAL A 26 0.69 1.57 7.29
C VAL A 26 1.64 2.34 6.36
N ASP A 27 2.83 1.80 6.12
CA ASP A 27 3.84 2.41 5.24
C ASP A 27 3.38 2.35 3.77
N LEU A 28 2.80 1.22 3.36
CA LEU A 28 2.15 1.08 2.06
C LEU A 28 0.95 2.03 1.88
N SER A 29 0.29 2.43 2.96
CA SER A 29 -0.81 3.40 2.89
C SER A 29 -0.37 4.76 2.39
N ILE A 30 0.86 5.19 2.72
CA ILE A 30 1.43 6.47 2.26
C ILE A 30 1.55 6.46 0.74
N ILE A 31 2.02 5.33 0.20
CA ILE A 31 2.14 5.12 -1.25
C ILE A 31 0.75 5.05 -1.88
N GLY A 32 -0.16 4.26 -1.28
CA GLY A 32 -1.53 4.12 -1.78
C GLY A 32 -2.30 5.44 -1.82
N LYS A 33 -2.13 6.31 -0.82
CA LYS A 33 -2.71 7.67 -0.82
C LYS A 33 -2.15 8.53 -1.95
N LYS A 34 -0.84 8.47 -2.24
CA LYS A 34 -0.25 9.17 -3.39
C LYS A 34 -0.81 8.70 -4.74
N MET A 35 -1.31 7.47 -4.79
CA MET A 35 -1.97 6.89 -5.96
C MET A 35 -3.49 7.18 -5.98
N GLY A 36 -4.02 7.92 -5.01
CA GLY A 36 -5.45 8.23 -4.89
C GLY A 36 -6.31 7.03 -4.47
N LEU A 37 -5.71 5.97 -3.89
CA LEU A 37 -6.46 4.78 -3.48
C LEU A 37 -7.43 5.05 -2.33
N ASP A 38 -7.17 6.09 -1.53
CA ASP A 38 -8.06 6.58 -0.46
C ASP A 38 -9.25 7.41 -1.00
N GLU A 39 -9.15 7.92 -2.22
CA GLU A 39 -10.24 8.64 -2.90
C GLU A 39 -11.19 7.70 -3.62
N LEU A 40 -10.82 6.42 -3.78
CA LEU A 40 -11.70 5.43 -4.39
C LEU A 40 -12.96 5.27 -3.52
N PRO A 41 -14.16 5.54 -4.07
CA PRO A 41 -15.37 5.80 -3.28
C PRO A 41 -15.99 4.59 -2.54
N TYR A 42 -15.30 3.45 -2.50
CA TYR A 42 -15.80 2.19 -1.93
C TYR A 42 -15.03 1.70 -0.69
N TRP A 43 -14.05 2.46 -0.19
CA TRP A 43 -13.26 2.08 1.00
C TRP A 43 -13.88 2.52 2.31
N THR A 44 -15.18 2.32 2.48
CA THR A 44 -15.83 2.43 3.78
C THR A 44 -15.79 1.04 4.46
N PRO A 45 -14.82 0.76 5.37
CA PRO A 45 -15.00 -0.25 6.39
C PRO A 45 -15.93 0.34 7.44
N THR A 46 -17.11 0.75 7.02
CA THR A 46 -18.09 1.34 7.89
C THR A 46 -19.14 0.29 8.02
N ASN A 47 -19.25 -0.26 9.23
CA ASN A 47 -20.42 -1.04 9.61
C ASN A 47 -21.64 -0.27 9.10
N THR A 48 -22.43 -0.87 8.22
CA THR A 48 -23.54 -0.19 7.54
C THR A 48 -24.47 0.50 8.54
N LYS A 49 -24.59 -0.08 9.75
CA LYS A 49 -25.30 0.52 10.88
C LYS A 49 -24.67 1.81 11.42
N GLU A 50 -23.33 1.91 11.49
CA GLU A 50 -22.65 3.15 11.89
C GLU A 50 -22.91 4.27 10.86
N VAL A 51 -22.94 3.95 9.55
CA VAL A 51 -23.28 4.91 8.49
C VAL A 51 -24.72 5.40 8.64
N GLU A 52 -25.66 4.47 8.83
CA GLU A 52 -27.07 4.78 9.00
C GLU A 52 -27.31 5.69 10.20
N ILE A 53 -26.69 5.39 11.34
CA ILE A 53 -26.79 6.20 12.56
C ILE A 53 -26.21 7.60 12.33
N ALA A 54 -25.02 7.71 11.73
CA ALA A 54 -24.40 9.02 11.48
C ALA A 54 -25.22 9.89 10.52
N ASN A 55 -25.83 9.27 9.49
CA ASN A 55 -26.75 9.95 8.58
C ASN A 55 -28.03 10.42 9.28
N GLN A 56 -28.59 9.61 10.18
CA GLN A 56 -29.75 10.00 11.00
C GLN A 56 -29.41 11.13 11.98
N GLU A 57 -28.20 11.13 12.53
CA GLU A 57 -27.70 12.12 13.49
C GLU A 57 -27.07 13.36 12.83
N GLY A 58 -27.10 13.46 11.49
CA GLY A 58 -26.70 14.65 10.74
C GLY A 58 -25.19 14.96 10.77
N HIS A 59 -24.33 13.98 11.06
CA HIS A 59 -22.89 14.18 11.09
C HIS A 59 -22.14 13.19 10.18
N LYS A 60 -20.98 13.59 9.66
CA LYS A 60 -20.13 12.71 8.87
C LYS A 60 -19.24 11.89 9.80
N LEU A 61 -19.19 10.58 9.59
CA LEU A 61 -18.21 9.73 10.26
C LEU A 61 -16.80 10.20 9.91
N LYS A 62 -16.00 10.46 10.95
CA LYS A 62 -14.57 10.64 10.73
C LYS A 62 -14.00 9.31 10.25
N PRO A 63 -13.17 9.32 9.22
CA PRO A 63 -12.51 8.09 8.81
C PRO A 63 -11.67 7.57 9.99
N LYS A 64 -12.00 6.36 10.47
CA LYS A 64 -11.22 5.70 11.53
C LYS A 64 -9.78 5.51 11.03
N SER A 65 -8.82 5.42 11.96
CA SER A 65 -7.41 5.01 11.71
C SER A 65 -7.24 3.73 10.89
N ILE A 66 -8.35 3.03 10.63
CA ILE A 66 -8.51 1.92 9.70
C ILE A 66 -8.15 2.30 8.25
N ILE A 67 -8.33 3.57 7.84
CA ILE A 67 -8.03 3.99 6.46
C ILE A 67 -6.58 3.67 6.07
N GLU A 68 -5.60 3.87 6.95
CA GLU A 68 -4.21 3.63 6.59
C GLU A 68 -3.95 2.14 6.33
N THR A 69 -4.34 1.28 7.27
CA THR A 69 -4.24 -0.17 7.10
C THR A 69 -5.02 -0.67 5.89
N VAL A 70 -6.18 -0.06 5.61
CA VAL A 70 -7.03 -0.43 4.47
C VAL A 70 -6.42 -0.01 3.15
N THR A 71 -5.98 1.24 3.00
CA THR A 71 -5.29 1.75 1.81
C THR A 71 -4.00 0.98 1.52
N GLY A 72 -3.24 0.59 2.54
CA GLY A 72 -2.07 -0.28 2.35
C GLY A 72 -2.43 -1.67 1.85
N ARG A 73 -3.50 -2.26 2.40
CA ARG A 73 -4.03 -3.55 1.93
C ARG A 73 -4.60 -3.47 0.52
N THR A 74 -5.21 -2.34 0.15
CA THR A 74 -5.62 -2.06 -1.23
C THR A 74 -4.45 -2.18 -2.17
N LEU A 75 -3.34 -1.52 -1.84
CA LEU A 75 -2.15 -1.50 -2.67
C LEU A 75 -1.57 -2.92 -2.82
N GLN A 76 -1.54 -3.71 -1.74
CA GLN A 76 -1.17 -5.13 -1.82
C GLN A 76 -2.10 -5.93 -2.73
N ALA A 77 -3.42 -5.74 -2.60
CA ALA A 77 -4.42 -6.41 -3.43
C ALA A 77 -4.30 -6.02 -4.91
N LEU A 78 -3.99 -4.75 -5.20
CA LEU A 78 -3.75 -4.26 -6.55
C LEU A 78 -2.54 -4.95 -7.19
N VAL A 79 -1.42 -5.06 -6.46
CA VAL A 79 -0.23 -5.79 -6.94
C VAL A 79 -0.57 -7.27 -7.21
N GLY A 80 -1.33 -7.90 -6.31
CA GLY A 80 -1.80 -9.27 -6.51
C GLY A 80 -2.72 -9.43 -7.73
N ALA A 81 -3.61 -8.46 -7.97
CA ALA A 81 -4.49 -8.45 -9.15
C ALA A 81 -3.69 -8.32 -10.45
N ILE A 82 -2.69 -7.43 -10.49
CA ILE A 82 -1.77 -7.29 -11.64
C ILE A 82 -1.03 -8.60 -11.89
N TYR A 83 -0.51 -9.24 -10.83
CA TYR A 83 0.15 -10.54 -10.96
C TYR A 83 -0.76 -11.59 -11.58
N HIS A 84 -2.02 -11.67 -11.12
CA HIS A 84 -2.98 -12.67 -11.60
C HIS A 84 -3.42 -12.39 -13.05
N ASP A 85 -3.57 -11.13 -13.44
CA ASP A 85 -4.07 -10.73 -14.77
C ASP A 85 -2.95 -10.68 -15.83
N GLN A 86 -1.78 -10.16 -15.48
CA GLN A 86 -0.69 -9.82 -16.41
C GLN A 86 0.61 -10.57 -16.14
N GLY A 87 0.70 -11.32 -15.04
CA GLY A 87 1.84 -12.15 -14.69
C GLY A 87 2.93 -11.46 -13.87
N ASP A 88 3.95 -12.25 -13.52
CA ASP A 88 5.04 -11.87 -12.60
C ASP A 88 5.83 -10.63 -13.06
N PHE A 89 6.14 -10.53 -14.36
CA PHE A 89 6.94 -9.43 -14.88
C PHE A 89 6.24 -8.07 -14.68
N ALA A 90 4.95 -7.97 -15.05
CA ALA A 90 4.17 -6.75 -14.91
C ALA A 90 4.02 -6.34 -13.44
N ALA A 91 3.79 -7.31 -12.54
CA ALA A 91 3.71 -7.03 -11.10
C ALA A 91 5.04 -6.48 -10.55
N ARG A 92 6.19 -7.03 -10.98
CA ARG A 92 7.51 -6.55 -10.58
C ARG A 92 7.81 -5.15 -11.10
N GLU A 93 7.50 -4.88 -12.37
CA GLU A 93 7.66 -3.53 -12.94
C GLU A 93 6.81 -2.51 -12.18
N PHE A 94 5.57 -2.87 -11.80
CA PHE A 94 4.72 -2.01 -10.99
C PHE A 94 5.33 -1.72 -9.62
N VAL A 95 5.79 -2.77 -8.92
CA VAL A 95 6.44 -2.64 -7.60
C VAL A 95 7.69 -1.77 -7.69
N ASP A 96 8.55 -2.00 -8.68
CA ASP A 96 9.77 -1.21 -8.86
C ASP A 96 9.44 0.26 -9.13
N LYS A 97 8.53 0.52 -10.08
CA LYS A 97 8.20 1.87 -10.52
C LYS A 97 7.48 2.71 -9.48
N TYR A 98 6.62 2.11 -8.65
CA TYR A 98 5.71 2.86 -7.78
C TYR A 98 5.92 2.63 -6.28
N ILE A 99 6.44 1.47 -5.89
CA ILE A 99 6.61 1.11 -4.49
C ILE A 99 8.05 1.36 -4.03
N LEU A 100 9.04 0.75 -4.69
CA LEU A 100 10.45 0.81 -4.27
C LEU A 100 11.11 2.17 -4.51
N THR A 101 10.67 2.91 -5.52
CA THR A 101 11.15 4.27 -5.83
C THR A 101 10.51 5.34 -4.95
N THR A 102 9.45 5.00 -4.19
CA THR A 102 8.75 5.95 -3.35
C THR A 102 9.38 5.97 -1.96
N PRO A 103 10.04 7.07 -1.53
CA PRO A 103 10.64 7.12 -0.21
C PRO A 103 9.56 7.04 0.88
N ILE A 104 9.68 6.03 1.74
CA ILE A 104 8.95 5.94 3.00
C ILE A 104 9.91 6.33 4.13
N THR A 105 9.72 7.52 4.69
CA THR A 105 10.30 7.83 5.99
C THR A 105 9.48 7.10 7.05
N SER A 106 9.98 5.96 7.52
CA SER A 106 9.40 5.25 8.66
C SER A 106 9.23 6.24 9.81
N SER A 107 8.00 6.46 10.25
CA SER A 107 7.71 7.21 11.46
C SER A 107 8.10 6.36 12.67
N LYS A 108 9.39 6.13 12.89
CA LYS A 108 9.89 5.69 14.20
C LYS A 108 9.69 6.87 15.16
N LYS A 109 8.63 6.79 15.96
CA LYS A 109 8.54 7.43 17.29
C LYS A 109 8.90 6.38 18.33
#